data_AF-A0A5N5WB36-F1
#
_entry.id   AF-A0A5N5WB36-F1
#
_cell.length_a   1.000
_cell.length_b   1.000
_cell.length_c   1.000
_cell.angle_alpha   90.00
_cell.angle_beta   90.00
_cell.angle_gamma   90.00
#
_symmetry.space_group_name_H-M   'P 1'
#
loop_
_entity.id
_entity.type
_entity.pdbx_description
1 polymer ?
#
loop_
_entity_poly.entity_id
_entity_poly.type
_entity_poly.pdbx_seq_one_letter_code
_entity_poly.pdbx_strand_id
1 'polypeptide(L)'
;MTHSDRALRILRERPDLAALAAWPFSFDVGAAEHVEEVRLASGGPLRPIAGEDSGGTYFLCAGGAVLHADSEGWAGLLAESLDDALEILIGLPGDACCLSSEDDEATLAAGVAEAEEELRETYGPGFDTDRATLLAGLGLRLRPPRELLARTERAERRTEPDFVLLNAVEGCAYRLDESLRAPVREIVLASARVGSAPPHADACGPAVPEDGSPLAWARLARLQGHTELARVALIRLLDDAGPRDDALVAELVGEFEALGDAWQAERARRLLPRVPEGR
;
A
#
# COMPACT_ATOMS: atom_id res chain seq x y z
N MET A 1 12.00 -12.43 -19.24
CA MET A 1 12.31 -12.88 -17.87
C MET A 1 12.69 -11.65 -17.08
N THR A 2 11.87 -11.24 -16.12
CA THR A 2 12.10 -10.02 -15.36
C THR A 2 13.09 -10.27 -14.23
N HIS A 3 13.90 -9.26 -13.91
CA HIS A 3 14.90 -9.29 -12.82
C HIS A 3 14.24 -9.54 -11.44
N SER A 4 12.93 -9.28 -11.34
CA SER A 4 12.14 -9.16 -10.12
C SER A 4 12.05 -10.40 -9.23
N ASP A 5 12.39 -11.60 -9.71
CA ASP A 5 12.32 -12.85 -8.91
C ASP A 5 13.71 -13.44 -8.56
N ARG A 6 14.82 -12.75 -8.89
CA ARG A 6 16.18 -13.28 -8.66
C ARG A 6 16.45 -13.50 -7.17
N ALA A 7 16.19 -12.50 -6.31
CA ALA A 7 16.46 -12.60 -4.89
C ALA A 7 15.62 -13.70 -4.22
N LEU A 8 14.31 -13.77 -4.54
CA LEU A 8 13.43 -14.85 -4.04
C LEU A 8 13.93 -16.24 -4.44
N ARG A 9 14.39 -16.40 -5.69
CA ARG A 9 14.96 -17.67 -6.13
C ARG A 9 16.22 -18.03 -5.33
N ILE A 10 17.11 -17.06 -5.10
CA ILE A 10 18.32 -17.28 -4.29
C ILE A 10 17.93 -17.72 -2.87
N LEU A 11 17.01 -17.01 -2.21
CA LEU A 11 16.57 -17.36 -0.86
C LEU A 11 15.96 -18.77 -0.80
N ARG A 12 15.18 -19.17 -1.80
CA ARG A 12 14.61 -20.53 -1.88
C ARG A 12 15.65 -21.62 -2.13
N GLU A 13 16.73 -21.31 -2.84
CA GLU A 13 17.81 -22.26 -3.15
C GLU A 13 18.91 -22.30 -2.07
N ARG A 14 18.99 -21.27 -1.22
CA ARG A 14 20.05 -21.07 -0.22
C ARG A 14 19.45 -20.93 1.18
N PRO A 15 19.23 -22.05 1.89
CA PRO A 15 18.67 -22.05 3.24
C PRO A 15 19.46 -21.21 4.24
N ASP A 16 20.78 -21.10 4.05
CA ASP A 16 21.65 -20.25 4.84
C ASP A 16 21.31 -18.76 4.70
N LEU A 17 21.03 -18.30 3.48
CA LEU A 17 20.62 -16.92 3.24
C LEU A 17 19.15 -16.68 3.63
N ALA A 18 18.28 -17.68 3.45
CA ALA A 18 16.90 -17.60 3.93
C ALA A 18 16.82 -17.46 5.45
N ALA A 19 17.66 -18.19 6.19
CA ALA A 19 17.74 -18.07 7.64
C ALA A 19 18.18 -16.66 8.07
N LEU A 20 19.18 -16.08 7.40
CA LEU A 20 19.60 -14.70 7.65
C LEU A 20 18.51 -13.68 7.30
N ALA A 21 17.78 -13.88 6.20
CA ALA A 21 16.69 -12.99 5.82
C ALA A 21 15.53 -13.05 6.84
N ALA A 22 15.18 -14.24 7.30
CA ALA A 22 14.14 -14.44 8.32
C ALA A 22 14.55 -13.84 9.67
N TRP A 23 15.80 -14.02 10.07
CA TRP A 23 16.36 -13.47 11.29
C TRP A 23 17.81 -13.05 11.06
N PRO A 24 18.16 -11.76 11.21
CA PRO A 24 17.47 -10.74 12.00
C PRO A 24 16.60 -9.75 11.19
N PHE A 25 16.39 -9.96 9.89
CA PHE A 25 15.78 -8.93 9.00
C PHE A 25 14.29 -9.13 8.70
N SER A 26 13.61 -9.97 9.49
CA SER A 26 12.15 -10.18 9.46
C SER A 26 11.56 -10.48 8.08
N PHE A 27 12.30 -11.15 7.19
CA PHE A 27 11.83 -11.55 5.86
C PHE A 27 11.89 -13.08 5.71
N ASP A 28 10.88 -13.76 6.24
CA ASP A 28 10.81 -15.23 6.22
C ASP A 28 10.02 -15.75 5.01
N VAL A 29 10.75 -16.24 4.00
CA VAL A 29 10.15 -16.87 2.80
C VAL A 29 9.39 -18.17 3.10
N GLY A 30 9.62 -18.80 4.26
CA GLY A 30 8.91 -19.98 4.74
C GLY A 30 7.58 -19.65 5.45
N ALA A 31 7.41 -18.42 5.91
CA ALA A 31 6.22 -17.94 6.62
C ALA A 31 5.34 -17.00 5.78
N ALA A 32 5.29 -17.20 4.46
CA ALA A 32 4.57 -16.31 3.54
C ALA A 32 3.03 -16.40 3.63
N GLU A 33 2.45 -17.24 4.48
CA GLU A 33 0.99 -17.35 4.57
C GLU A 33 0.41 -16.16 5.34
N HIS A 34 -0.50 -15.41 4.70
CA HIS A 34 -1.24 -14.36 5.37
C HIS A 34 -2.43 -14.94 6.14
N VAL A 35 -2.76 -14.35 7.29
CA VAL A 35 -3.80 -14.86 8.20
C VAL A 35 -5.20 -14.88 7.57
N GLU A 36 -5.45 -14.01 6.60
CA GLU A 36 -6.72 -13.91 5.88
C GLU A 36 -6.53 -13.85 4.36
N GLU A 37 -7.62 -14.10 3.63
CA GLU A 37 -7.60 -13.98 2.17
C GLU A 37 -7.64 -12.49 1.79
N VAL A 38 -6.69 -12.05 0.97
CA VAL A 38 -6.55 -10.65 0.56
C VAL A 38 -6.39 -10.51 -0.95
N ARG A 39 -6.77 -9.34 -1.48
CA ARG A 39 -6.63 -8.99 -2.90
C ARG A 39 -6.42 -7.50 -3.09
N LEU A 40 -5.86 -7.10 -4.23
CA LEU A 40 -5.82 -5.69 -4.61
C LEU A 40 -7.20 -5.21 -5.07
N ALA A 41 -7.56 -3.97 -4.71
CA ALA A 41 -8.78 -3.31 -5.18
C ALA A 41 -8.83 -3.21 -6.71
N SER A 42 -7.67 -2.98 -7.34
CA SER A 42 -7.47 -2.95 -8.79
C SER A 42 -7.66 -4.31 -9.48
N GLY A 43 -7.75 -5.40 -8.72
CA GLY A 43 -7.77 -6.77 -9.25
C GLY A 43 -6.41 -7.24 -9.80
N GLY A 44 -5.35 -6.45 -9.60
CA GLY A 44 -4.00 -6.81 -9.99
C GLY A 44 -3.48 -8.06 -9.27
N PRO A 45 -2.48 -8.77 -9.85
CA PRO A 45 -1.87 -9.92 -9.21
C PRO A 45 -1.19 -9.53 -7.91
N LEU A 46 -1.44 -10.34 -6.89
CA LEU A 46 -0.88 -10.22 -5.56
C LEU A 46 -0.41 -11.61 -5.13
N ARG A 47 0.88 -11.76 -4.81
CA ARG A 47 1.43 -13.03 -4.37
C ARG A 47 2.16 -12.85 -3.05
N PRO A 48 1.79 -13.57 -1.98
CA PRO A 48 2.61 -13.57 -0.77
C PRO A 48 4.01 -14.11 -1.06
N ILE A 49 5.03 -13.49 -0.47
CA ILE A 49 6.43 -13.84 -0.71
C ILE A 49 7.25 -14.09 0.55
N ALA A 50 6.88 -13.49 1.67
CA ALA A 50 7.51 -13.70 2.98
C ALA A 50 6.60 -13.22 4.10
N GLY A 51 6.80 -13.76 5.31
CA GLY A 51 6.22 -13.26 6.55
C GLY A 51 7.20 -12.38 7.31
N GLU A 52 6.64 -11.53 8.16
CA GLU A 52 7.33 -10.74 9.18
C GLU A 52 7.11 -11.40 10.56
N ASP A 53 8.10 -11.31 11.44
CA ASP A 53 8.09 -11.96 12.76
C ASP A 53 7.02 -11.41 13.73
N SER A 54 6.59 -10.17 13.53
CA SER A 54 5.45 -9.55 14.24
C SER A 54 4.07 -10.03 13.75
N GLY A 55 4.03 -10.80 12.65
CA GLY A 55 2.79 -11.30 12.05
C GLY A 55 2.36 -10.58 10.76
N GLY A 56 3.17 -9.65 10.25
CA GLY A 56 2.95 -9.04 8.93
C GLY A 56 3.28 -9.96 7.76
N THR A 57 2.97 -9.51 6.55
CA THR A 57 3.22 -10.26 5.31
C THR A 57 3.65 -9.34 4.18
N TYR A 58 4.66 -9.78 3.44
CA TYR A 58 5.12 -9.12 2.21
C TYR A 58 4.49 -9.78 0.99
N PHE A 59 4.00 -8.96 0.07
CA PHE A 59 3.38 -9.38 -1.17
C PHE A 59 4.11 -8.78 -2.36
N LEU A 60 4.30 -9.58 -3.41
CA LEU A 60 4.76 -9.13 -4.71
C LEU A 60 3.57 -8.78 -5.60
N CYS A 61 3.53 -7.52 -6.02
CA CYS A 61 2.51 -6.98 -6.90
C CYS A 61 2.95 -7.01 -8.39
N ALA A 62 2.03 -6.68 -9.29
CA ALA A 62 2.38 -6.41 -10.69
C ALA A 62 3.52 -5.41 -10.82
N GLY A 63 4.42 -5.63 -11.78
CA GLY A 63 5.59 -4.75 -12.00
C GLY A 63 6.73 -4.98 -11.01
N GLY A 64 6.55 -5.81 -9.99
CA GLY A 64 7.60 -6.21 -9.04
C GLY A 64 7.64 -5.40 -7.75
N ALA A 65 6.74 -4.42 -7.57
CA ALA A 65 6.60 -3.67 -6.34
C ALA A 65 6.25 -4.60 -5.17
N VAL A 66 6.73 -4.23 -3.97
CA VAL A 66 6.48 -5.00 -2.75
C VAL A 66 5.55 -4.21 -1.86
N LEU A 67 4.44 -4.84 -1.49
CA LEU A 67 3.48 -4.35 -0.51
C LEU A 67 3.73 -5.07 0.81
N HIS A 68 3.72 -4.34 1.92
CA HIS A 68 3.71 -4.89 3.26
C HIS A 68 2.34 -4.66 3.88
N ALA A 69 1.84 -5.66 4.58
CA ALA A 69 0.63 -5.55 5.39
C ALA A 69 0.94 -6.09 6.79
N ASP A 70 0.64 -5.30 7.82
CA ASP A 70 0.83 -5.71 9.21
C ASP A 70 -0.40 -6.48 9.75
N SER A 71 -0.28 -6.95 10.99
CA SER A 71 -1.34 -7.71 11.66
C SER A 71 -2.49 -6.81 12.17
N GLU A 72 -2.23 -5.52 12.26
CA GLU A 72 -3.10 -4.45 12.74
C GLU A 72 -4.00 -3.90 11.62
N GLY A 73 -3.87 -4.42 10.41
CA GLY A 73 -4.69 -4.05 9.27
C GLY A 73 -4.21 -2.78 8.58
N TRP A 74 -2.93 -2.42 8.68
CA TRP A 74 -2.29 -1.44 7.82
C TRP A 74 -1.63 -2.11 6.62
N ALA A 75 -1.66 -1.45 5.47
CA ALA A 75 -0.94 -1.92 4.29
C ALA A 75 -0.47 -0.76 3.43
N GLY A 76 0.76 -0.88 2.93
CA GLY A 76 1.41 0.11 2.09
C GLY A 76 2.44 -0.52 1.17
N LEU A 77 2.72 0.14 0.04
CA LEU A 77 3.90 -0.20 -0.73
C LEU A 77 5.16 0.10 0.09
N LEU A 78 5.96 -0.93 0.32
CA LEU A 78 7.28 -0.81 0.92
C LEU A 78 8.32 -0.34 -0.09
N ALA A 79 8.27 -0.87 -1.31
CA ALA A 79 9.32 -0.63 -2.31
C ALA A 79 8.84 -0.81 -3.76
N GLU A 80 9.58 -0.24 -4.72
CA GLU A 80 9.26 -0.35 -6.15
C GLU A 80 9.69 -1.69 -6.76
N SER A 81 10.55 -2.44 -6.07
CA SER A 81 10.99 -3.77 -6.48
C SER A 81 11.36 -4.65 -5.29
N LEU A 82 11.47 -5.96 -5.50
CA LEU A 82 11.94 -6.89 -4.46
C LEU A 82 13.37 -6.59 -3.99
N ASP A 83 14.30 -6.29 -4.90
CA ASP A 83 15.68 -5.97 -4.53
C ASP A 83 15.72 -4.69 -3.68
N ASP A 84 14.88 -3.70 -4.04
CA ASP A 84 14.72 -2.45 -3.30
C ASP A 84 14.12 -2.68 -1.90
N ALA A 85 13.10 -3.56 -1.79
CA ALA A 85 12.52 -3.96 -0.51
C ALA A 85 13.56 -4.61 0.41
N LEU A 86 14.37 -5.52 -0.12
CA LEU A 86 15.42 -6.18 0.66
C LEU A 86 16.54 -5.21 1.04
N GLU A 87 16.92 -4.28 0.17
CA GLU A 87 17.87 -3.21 0.53
C GLU A 87 17.32 -2.31 1.66
N ILE A 88 16.02 -2.02 1.66
CA ILE A 88 15.32 -1.28 2.73
C ILE A 88 15.30 -2.08 4.03
N LEU A 89 14.81 -3.32 4.03
CA LEU A 89 14.67 -4.16 5.25
C LEU A 89 16.02 -4.49 5.90
N ILE A 90 17.06 -4.68 5.08
CA ILE A 90 18.40 -5.03 5.59
C ILE A 90 19.18 -3.78 6.02
N GLY A 91 18.89 -2.63 5.39
CA GLY A 91 19.67 -1.40 5.52
C GLY A 91 19.05 -0.32 6.42
N LEU A 92 17.75 -0.40 6.72
CA LEU A 92 17.10 0.44 7.72
C LEU A 92 16.83 -0.35 8.99
N PRO A 93 17.01 0.27 10.17
CA PRO A 93 16.58 -0.34 11.41
C PRO A 93 15.04 -0.47 11.46
N GLY A 94 14.53 -1.55 12.06
CA GLY A 94 13.09 -1.88 12.08
C GLY A 94 12.19 -0.78 12.64
N ASP A 95 12.69 0.00 13.61
CA ASP A 95 11.99 1.14 14.22
C ASP A 95 12.22 2.47 13.48
N ALA A 96 12.59 2.42 12.20
CA ALA A 96 12.73 3.62 11.35
C ALA A 96 11.42 4.43 11.22
N CYS A 97 10.29 3.98 11.77
CA CYS A 97 9.03 4.73 11.83
C CYS A 97 9.17 6.11 12.52
N CYS A 98 10.22 6.32 13.33
CA CYS A 98 10.51 7.60 13.97
C CYS A 98 11.48 8.50 13.16
N LEU A 99 11.95 8.03 12.00
CA LEU A 99 12.89 8.74 11.13
C LEU A 99 12.20 9.19 9.85
N SER A 100 12.57 10.36 9.35
CA SER A 100 12.11 10.85 8.05
C SER A 100 13.26 11.16 7.12
N SER A 101 13.04 11.01 5.82
CA SER A 101 13.98 11.49 4.81
C SER A 101 14.11 13.03 4.79
N GLU A 102 13.17 13.75 5.43
CA GLU A 102 13.17 15.20 5.57
C GLU A 102 13.97 15.72 6.77
N ASP A 103 14.35 14.84 7.70
CA ASP A 103 15.15 15.21 8.86
C ASP A 103 16.48 15.85 8.44
N ASP A 104 16.97 16.76 9.28
CA ASP A 104 18.31 17.28 9.12
C ASP A 104 19.34 16.17 9.36
N GLU A 105 20.52 16.34 8.76
CA GLU A 105 21.56 15.30 8.74
C GLU A 105 21.99 14.86 10.16
N ALA A 106 22.01 15.77 11.13
CA ALA A 106 22.46 15.44 12.48
C ALA A 106 21.39 14.63 13.24
N THR A 107 20.12 15.03 13.11
CA THR A 107 18.99 14.29 13.69
C THR A 107 18.88 12.89 13.10
N LEU A 108 18.94 12.77 11.77
CA LEU A 108 18.87 11.48 11.10
C LEU A 108 20.06 10.57 11.48
N ALA A 109 21.28 11.10 11.47
CA ALA A 109 22.46 10.32 11.83
C ALA A 109 22.43 9.84 13.29
N ALA A 110 21.93 10.67 14.22
CA ALA A 110 21.78 10.29 15.62
C ALA A 110 20.75 9.17 15.80
N GLY A 111 19.56 9.32 15.21
CA GLY A 111 18.49 8.33 15.31
C GLY A 111 18.87 6.99 14.66
N VAL A 112 19.54 7.02 13.50
CA VAL A 112 20.07 5.79 12.88
C VAL A 112 21.13 5.15 13.78
N ALA A 113 22.06 5.92 14.35
CA ALA A 113 23.11 5.36 15.19
C ALA A 113 22.57 4.71 16.46
N GLU A 114 21.55 5.32 17.07
CA GLU A 114 20.83 4.78 18.23
C GLU A 114 20.14 3.46 17.89
N ALA A 115 19.31 3.46 16.84
CA ALA A 115 18.58 2.27 16.43
C ALA A 115 19.52 1.13 15.99
N GLU A 116 20.62 1.44 15.31
CA GLU A 116 21.63 0.44 14.95
C GLU A 116 22.36 -0.14 16.17
N GLU A 117 22.57 0.65 17.24
CA GLU A 117 23.12 0.12 18.49
C GLU A 117 22.14 -0.84 19.16
N GLU A 118 20.86 -0.49 19.21
CA GLU A 118 19.81 -1.36 19.75
C GLU A 118 19.72 -2.70 18.99
N LEU A 119 19.85 -2.69 17.66
CA LEU A 119 19.92 -3.91 16.86
C LEU A 119 21.16 -4.76 17.20
N ARG A 120 22.34 -4.14 17.37
CA ARG A 120 23.55 -4.87 17.78
C ARG A 120 23.43 -5.44 19.18
N GLU A 121 22.78 -4.74 20.09
CA GLU A 121 22.49 -5.24 21.44
C GLU A 121 21.51 -6.42 21.41
N THR A 122 20.46 -6.32 20.58
CA THR A 122 19.40 -7.34 20.44
C THR A 122 19.88 -8.61 19.74
N TYR A 123 20.56 -8.46 18.60
CA TYR A 123 20.97 -9.58 17.75
C TYR A 123 22.41 -10.05 18.00
N GLY A 124 23.20 -9.27 18.72
CA GLY A 124 24.55 -9.61 19.14
C GLY A 124 25.64 -9.29 18.10
N PRO A 125 26.91 -9.65 18.40
CA PRO A 125 28.08 -9.19 17.66
C PRO A 125 28.21 -9.75 16.23
N GLY A 126 27.40 -10.75 15.87
CA GLY A 126 27.35 -11.32 14.52
C GLY A 126 26.56 -10.47 13.52
N PHE A 127 25.71 -9.56 14.01
CA PHE A 127 24.72 -8.83 13.23
C PHE A 127 25.29 -8.15 11.96
N ASP A 128 26.38 -7.39 12.10
CA ASP A 128 27.00 -6.70 10.96
C ASP A 128 27.59 -7.69 9.93
N THR A 129 28.11 -8.83 10.40
CA THR A 129 28.63 -9.89 9.54
C THR A 129 27.50 -10.60 8.79
N ASP A 130 26.39 -10.87 9.48
CA ASP A 130 25.19 -11.47 8.93
C ASP A 130 24.56 -10.56 7.87
N ARG A 131 24.44 -9.25 8.17
CA ARG A 131 24.01 -8.21 7.23
C ARG A 131 24.86 -8.20 5.96
N ALA A 132 26.19 -8.13 6.11
CA ALA A 132 27.11 -8.11 4.98
C ALA A 132 27.04 -9.40 4.16
N THR A 133 26.90 -10.54 4.82
CA THR A 133 26.79 -11.86 4.18
C THR A 133 25.51 -11.95 3.35
N LEU A 134 24.38 -11.51 3.90
CA LEU A 134 23.10 -11.53 3.21
C LEU A 134 23.11 -10.62 1.97
N LEU A 135 23.56 -9.37 2.11
CA LEU A 135 23.67 -8.44 0.99
C LEU A 135 24.56 -8.99 -0.12
N ALA A 136 25.74 -9.51 0.23
CA ALA A 136 26.66 -10.10 -0.73
C ALA A 136 26.07 -11.34 -1.42
N GLY A 137 25.40 -12.22 -0.66
CA GLY A 137 24.75 -13.42 -1.17
C GLY A 137 23.63 -13.15 -2.17
N LEU A 138 22.86 -12.08 -1.94
CA LEU A 138 21.81 -11.62 -2.84
C LEU A 138 22.37 -10.76 -4.00
N GLY A 139 23.58 -10.23 -3.85
CA GLY A 139 24.18 -9.28 -4.78
C GLY A 139 23.54 -7.88 -4.70
N LEU A 140 23.08 -7.52 -3.51
CA LEU A 140 22.50 -6.22 -3.16
C LEU A 140 23.57 -5.30 -2.58
N ARG A 141 23.21 -4.04 -2.33
CA ARG A 141 24.12 -3.03 -1.77
C ARG A 141 23.51 -2.39 -0.54
N LEU A 142 24.35 -2.15 0.47
CA LEU A 142 23.97 -1.28 1.58
C LEU A 142 23.93 0.17 1.08
N ARG A 143 22.76 0.79 1.14
CA ARG A 143 22.57 2.20 0.75
C ARG A 143 22.58 3.11 1.99
N PRO A 144 22.82 4.41 1.80
CA PRO A 144 22.65 5.37 2.88
C PRO A 144 21.20 5.37 3.41
N PRO A 145 20.99 5.45 4.74
CA PRO A 145 19.65 5.44 5.34
C PRO A 145 18.69 6.47 4.75
N ARG A 146 19.16 7.70 4.50
CA ARG A 146 18.35 8.76 3.86
C ARG A 146 17.80 8.36 2.50
N GLU A 147 18.60 7.62 1.71
CA GLU A 147 18.16 7.14 0.40
C GLU A 147 17.08 6.06 0.54
N LEU A 148 17.23 5.16 1.51
CA LEU A 148 16.26 4.10 1.79
C LEU A 148 14.94 4.68 2.28
N LEU A 149 14.96 5.62 3.24
CA LEU A 149 13.77 6.33 3.73
C LEU A 149 13.03 7.04 2.58
N ALA A 150 13.75 7.80 1.75
CA ALA A 150 13.13 8.49 0.61
C ALA A 150 12.50 7.53 -0.41
N ARG A 151 13.03 6.31 -0.55
CA ARG A 151 12.47 5.27 -1.41
C ARG A 151 11.19 4.68 -0.82
N THR A 152 11.19 4.37 0.48
CA THR A 152 10.00 3.91 1.21
C THR A 152 8.88 4.94 1.11
N GLU A 153 9.14 6.19 1.52
CA GLU A 153 8.15 7.27 1.47
C GLU A 153 7.60 7.49 0.04
N ARG A 154 8.45 7.37 -0.98
CA ARG A 154 8.04 7.46 -2.39
C ARG A 154 7.15 6.28 -2.80
N ALA A 155 7.47 5.07 -2.37
CA ALA A 155 6.67 3.88 -2.64
C ALA A 155 5.31 3.99 -1.94
N GLU A 156 5.30 4.36 -0.67
CA GLU A 156 4.10 4.55 0.15
C GLU A 156 3.11 5.54 -0.46
N ARG A 157 3.59 6.70 -0.94
CA ARG A 157 2.76 7.71 -1.64
C ARG A 157 2.15 7.20 -2.95
N ARG A 158 2.65 6.10 -3.50
CA ARG A 158 2.12 5.44 -4.71
C ARG A 158 1.16 4.30 -4.39
N THR A 159 0.93 3.99 -3.12
CA THR A 159 0.04 2.88 -2.70
C THR A 159 -1.36 3.09 -3.26
N GLU A 160 -1.93 4.28 -3.11
CA GLU A 160 -3.23 4.61 -3.71
C GLU A 160 -3.05 5.25 -5.09
N PRO A 161 -3.87 4.86 -6.10
CA PRO A 161 -5.01 3.96 -5.98
C PRO A 161 -4.73 2.47 -6.28
N ASP A 162 -3.60 2.14 -6.90
CA ASP A 162 -3.44 0.86 -7.61
C ASP A 162 -3.12 -0.33 -6.69
N PHE A 163 -2.62 -0.08 -5.48
CA PHE A 163 -2.11 -1.09 -4.55
C PHE A 163 -2.90 -1.15 -3.24
N VAL A 164 -4.15 -0.68 -3.22
CA VAL A 164 -5.01 -0.80 -2.04
C VAL A 164 -5.31 -2.27 -1.77
N LEU A 165 -4.87 -2.76 -0.62
CA LEU A 165 -5.14 -4.10 -0.14
C LEU A 165 -6.54 -4.18 0.47
N LEU A 166 -7.32 -5.17 0.05
CA LEU A 166 -8.64 -5.47 0.58
C LEU A 166 -8.61 -6.83 1.26
N ASN A 167 -9.29 -6.95 2.40
CA ASN A 167 -9.77 -8.24 2.87
C ASN A 167 -10.72 -8.80 1.80
N ALA A 168 -10.44 -9.98 1.25
CA ALA A 168 -11.19 -10.55 0.13
C ALA A 168 -12.60 -11.01 0.52
N VAL A 169 -12.83 -11.27 1.82
CA VAL A 169 -14.11 -11.73 2.37
C VAL A 169 -14.98 -10.53 2.78
N GLU A 170 -14.43 -9.61 3.58
CA GLU A 170 -15.15 -8.46 4.13
C GLU A 170 -15.19 -7.26 3.18
N GLY A 171 -14.14 -7.08 2.38
CA GLY A 171 -14.02 -5.99 1.40
C GLY A 171 -13.55 -4.67 1.91
N CYS A 172 -13.31 -4.61 3.21
CA CYS A 172 -12.71 -3.47 3.87
C CYS A 172 -11.29 -3.28 3.34
N ALA A 173 -10.91 -2.03 3.11
CA ALA A 173 -9.54 -1.71 2.76
C ALA A 173 -8.67 -1.67 4.02
N TYR A 174 -7.47 -2.22 3.90
CA TYR A 174 -6.42 -2.02 4.90
C TYR A 174 -6.13 -0.53 5.03
N ARG A 175 -5.82 -0.09 6.24
CA ARG A 175 -5.51 1.29 6.57
C ARG A 175 -4.19 1.71 5.91
N LEU A 176 -4.16 2.97 5.50
CA LEU A 176 -2.96 3.66 5.03
C LEU A 176 -2.95 5.03 5.72
N ASP A 177 -1.78 5.54 6.10
CA ASP A 177 -1.69 6.86 6.73
C ASP A 177 -2.32 7.92 5.82
N GLU A 178 -3.16 8.79 6.39
CA GLU A 178 -3.91 9.79 5.62
C GLU A 178 -2.98 10.79 4.93
N SER A 179 -1.80 11.08 5.49
CA SER A 179 -0.79 11.95 4.89
C SER A 179 -0.13 11.37 3.63
N LEU A 180 -0.23 10.05 3.45
CA LEU A 180 0.26 9.34 2.27
C LEU A 180 -0.81 9.26 1.16
N ARG A 181 -2.08 9.47 1.49
CA ARG A 181 -3.18 9.41 0.51
C ARG A 181 -3.18 10.68 -0.34
N ALA A 182 -3.12 10.52 -1.65
CA ALA A 182 -3.29 11.64 -2.56
C ALA A 182 -4.76 12.09 -2.56
N PRO A 183 -5.09 13.36 -2.23
CA PRO A 183 -6.47 13.79 -2.17
C PRO A 183 -7.13 13.70 -3.54
N VAL A 184 -8.24 12.95 -3.65
CA VAL A 184 -9.00 12.75 -4.90
C VAL A 184 -9.28 14.08 -5.59
N ARG A 185 -9.68 15.09 -4.81
CA ARG A 185 -9.88 16.48 -5.26
C ARG A 185 -8.68 17.03 -6.03
N GLU A 186 -7.47 16.88 -5.50
CA GLU A 186 -6.28 17.49 -6.10
C GLU A 186 -5.93 16.85 -7.43
N ILE A 187 -6.02 15.52 -7.51
CA ILE A 187 -5.78 14.78 -8.75
C ILE A 187 -6.81 15.19 -9.81
N VAL A 188 -8.10 15.18 -9.46
CA VAL A 188 -9.20 15.53 -10.37
C VAL A 188 -9.10 16.97 -10.88
N LEU A 189 -8.73 17.92 -10.01
CA LEU A 189 -8.52 19.32 -10.40
C LEU A 189 -7.28 19.50 -11.27
N ALA A 190 -6.21 18.74 -11.05
CA ALA A 190 -5.02 18.78 -11.89
C ALA A 190 -5.32 18.30 -13.32
N SER A 191 -6.07 17.20 -13.46
CA SER A 191 -6.49 16.67 -14.76
C SER A 191 -7.36 17.64 -15.57
N ALA A 192 -8.27 18.37 -14.90
CA ALA A 192 -9.10 19.38 -15.54
C ALA A 192 -8.29 20.55 -16.13
N ARG A 193 -7.11 20.87 -15.56
CA ARG A 193 -6.24 21.93 -16.06
C ARG A 193 -5.47 21.53 -17.31
N VAL A 194 -5.11 20.25 -17.43
CA VAL A 194 -4.32 19.70 -18.56
C VAL A 194 -5.20 19.46 -19.80
N GLY A 195 -6.49 19.19 -19.61
CA GLY A 195 -7.45 18.93 -20.70
C GLY A 195 -8.10 20.16 -21.36
N SER A 196 -7.76 21.40 -20.97
CA SER A 196 -8.41 22.59 -21.52
C SER A 196 -7.83 23.03 -22.86
N ALA A 197 -8.38 22.50 -23.96
CA ALA A 197 -8.36 23.21 -25.25
C ALA A 197 -9.29 24.43 -25.17
N PRO A 198 -9.11 25.50 -25.99
CA PRO A 198 -10.00 26.66 -25.94
C PRO A 198 -11.46 26.22 -26.16
N PRO A 199 -12.43 26.83 -25.44
CA PRO A 199 -13.79 26.35 -25.43
C PRO A 199 -14.44 26.44 -26.82
N HIS A 200 -14.80 25.29 -27.39
CA HIS A 200 -15.94 25.24 -28.31
C HIS A 200 -17.20 25.44 -27.48
N ALA A 201 -18.10 26.31 -27.93
CA ALA A 201 -19.25 26.82 -27.17
C ALA A 201 -20.28 25.77 -26.69
N ASP A 202 -20.10 24.49 -27.02
CA ASP A 202 -21.04 23.39 -26.70
C ASP A 202 -20.42 22.22 -25.91
N ALA A 203 -19.16 22.29 -25.47
CA ALA A 203 -18.55 21.23 -24.66
C ALA A 203 -18.73 21.53 -23.14
N CYS A 204 -19.88 21.16 -22.59
CA CYS A 204 -20.07 21.18 -21.13
C CYS A 204 -19.32 19.99 -20.52
N GLY A 205 -18.07 20.20 -20.10
CA GLY A 205 -17.34 19.24 -19.27
C GLY A 205 -18.06 19.00 -17.93
N PRO A 206 -17.76 17.92 -17.22
CA PRO A 206 -18.41 17.63 -15.94
C PRO A 206 -18.12 18.77 -14.95
N ALA A 207 -19.19 19.30 -14.33
CA ALA A 207 -19.10 20.42 -13.41
C ALA A 207 -18.28 20.03 -12.16
N VAL A 208 -17.48 20.98 -11.66
CA VAL A 208 -16.77 20.83 -10.39
C VAL A 208 -17.81 20.82 -9.26
N PRO A 209 -17.74 19.88 -8.30
CA PRO A 209 -18.66 19.85 -7.17
C PRO A 209 -18.63 21.16 -6.36
N GLU A 210 -19.79 21.78 -6.16
CA GLU A 210 -19.92 23.00 -5.36
C GLU A 210 -19.94 22.71 -3.84
N ASP A 211 -20.40 21.52 -3.44
CA ASP A 211 -20.55 21.08 -2.05
C ASP A 211 -19.26 20.49 -1.45
N GLY A 212 -18.28 20.18 -2.30
CA GLY A 212 -17.01 19.58 -1.90
C GLY A 212 -17.13 18.17 -1.32
N SER A 213 -18.27 17.49 -1.48
CA SER A 213 -18.50 16.19 -0.84
C SER A 213 -17.56 15.12 -1.40
N PRO A 214 -17.01 14.22 -0.55
CA PRO A 214 -16.12 13.14 -1.01
C PRO A 214 -16.75 12.27 -2.12
N LEU A 215 -18.06 12.00 -2.01
CA LEU A 215 -18.82 11.26 -3.02
C LEU A 215 -18.86 11.99 -4.37
N ALA A 216 -19.05 13.31 -4.38
CA ALA A 216 -19.05 14.09 -5.60
C ALA A 216 -17.66 14.12 -6.27
N TRP A 217 -16.58 14.18 -5.48
CA TRP A 217 -15.22 14.05 -6.01
C TRP A 217 -14.93 12.67 -6.60
N ALA A 218 -15.40 11.59 -5.95
CA ALA A 218 -15.27 10.24 -6.49
C ALA A 218 -16.06 10.06 -7.80
N ARG A 219 -17.29 10.60 -7.87
CA ARG A 219 -18.10 10.67 -9.11
C ARG A 219 -17.35 11.40 -10.23
N LEU A 220 -16.78 12.58 -9.94
CA LEU A 220 -16.04 13.35 -10.93
C LEU A 220 -14.77 12.61 -11.39
N ALA A 221 -14.04 11.97 -10.48
CA ALA A 221 -12.90 11.13 -10.82
C ALA A 221 -13.29 10.02 -11.81
N ARG A 222 -14.41 9.33 -11.56
CA ARG A 222 -14.96 8.31 -12.47
C ARG A 222 -15.30 8.89 -13.84
N LEU A 223 -16.00 10.03 -13.89
CA LEU A 223 -16.38 10.69 -15.14
C LEU A 223 -15.17 11.17 -15.97
N GLN A 224 -14.04 11.46 -15.31
CA GLN A 224 -12.78 11.79 -15.98
C GLN A 224 -11.93 10.56 -16.35
N GLY A 225 -12.42 9.34 -16.08
CA GLY A 225 -11.73 8.08 -16.39
C GLY A 225 -10.72 7.63 -15.33
N HIS A 226 -10.63 8.31 -14.18
CA HIS A 226 -9.80 7.89 -13.04
C HIS A 226 -10.50 6.77 -12.25
N THR A 227 -10.69 5.61 -12.89
CA THR A 227 -11.50 4.50 -12.39
C THR A 227 -11.02 3.97 -11.04
N GLU A 228 -9.72 3.68 -10.90
CA GLU A 228 -9.18 3.13 -9.65
C GLU A 228 -9.16 4.16 -8.52
N LEU A 229 -8.91 5.44 -8.84
CA LEU A 229 -9.02 6.52 -7.87
C LEU A 229 -10.46 6.65 -7.35
N ALA A 230 -11.45 6.60 -8.23
CA ALA A 230 -12.85 6.62 -7.85
C ALA A 230 -13.23 5.39 -7.02
N ARG A 231 -12.78 4.20 -7.42
CA ARG A 231 -13.03 2.94 -6.69
C ARG A 231 -12.51 3.03 -5.25
N VAL A 232 -11.25 3.41 -5.07
CA VAL A 232 -10.64 3.53 -3.74
C VAL A 232 -11.38 4.57 -2.90
N ALA A 233 -11.70 5.74 -3.46
CA ALA A 233 -12.45 6.77 -2.76
C ALA A 233 -13.81 6.28 -2.24
N LEU A 234 -14.55 5.53 -3.08
CA LEU A 234 -15.84 4.95 -2.69
C LEU A 234 -15.69 3.83 -1.65
N ILE A 235 -14.65 3.00 -1.74
CA ILE A 235 -14.38 1.96 -0.74
C ILE A 235 -14.08 2.61 0.61
N ARG A 236 -13.22 3.63 0.66
CA ARG A 236 -12.95 4.37 1.90
C ARG A 236 -14.22 4.99 2.48
N LEU A 237 -15.05 5.60 1.65
CA LEU A 237 -16.34 6.13 2.09
C LEU A 237 -17.28 5.05 2.63
N LEU A 238 -17.28 3.86 2.04
CA LEU A 238 -18.08 2.75 2.54
C LEU A 238 -17.53 2.19 3.86
N ASP A 239 -16.21 2.13 4.03
CA ASP A 239 -15.55 1.70 5.26
C ASP A 239 -15.84 2.67 6.42
N ASP A 240 -15.88 3.96 6.12
CA ASP A 240 -16.20 5.02 7.08
C ASP A 240 -17.72 5.19 7.30
N ALA A 241 -18.56 4.67 6.39
CA ALA A 241 -20.01 4.71 6.50
C ALA A 241 -20.48 3.77 7.63
N GLY A 242 -20.72 4.36 8.80
CA GLY A 242 -21.36 3.65 9.91
C GLY A 242 -22.80 3.21 9.59
N PRO A 243 -23.42 2.39 10.46
CA PRO A 243 -24.77 1.82 10.27
C PRO A 243 -25.93 2.84 10.35
N ARG A 244 -25.67 4.15 10.16
CA ARG A 244 -26.64 5.24 10.33
C ARG A 244 -26.86 6.07 9.06
N ASP A 245 -26.12 5.82 7.99
CA ASP A 245 -26.22 6.60 6.76
C ASP A 245 -26.72 5.76 5.58
N ASP A 246 -27.94 5.22 5.72
CA ASP A 246 -28.59 4.40 4.69
C ASP A 246 -28.70 5.15 3.35
N ALA A 247 -28.82 6.49 3.39
CA ALA A 247 -28.89 7.31 2.19
C ALA A 247 -27.55 7.30 1.42
N LEU A 248 -26.44 7.56 2.11
CA LEU A 248 -25.11 7.47 1.53
C LEU A 248 -24.83 6.05 1.03
N VAL A 249 -25.12 5.02 1.84
CA VAL A 249 -24.90 3.62 1.44
C VAL A 249 -25.71 3.27 0.19
N ALA A 250 -26.96 3.72 0.08
CA ALA A 250 -27.77 3.51 -1.12
C ALA A 250 -27.18 4.21 -2.37
N GLU A 251 -26.61 5.41 -2.21
CA GLU A 251 -25.90 6.08 -3.31
C GLU A 251 -24.61 5.34 -3.70
N LEU A 252 -23.85 4.84 -2.73
CA LEU A 252 -22.62 4.09 -2.96
C LEU A 252 -22.88 2.81 -3.77
N VAL A 253 -24.01 2.11 -3.55
CA VAL A 253 -24.41 0.95 -4.39
C VAL A 253 -24.44 1.35 -5.86
N GLY A 254 -25.12 2.46 -6.19
CA GLY A 254 -25.23 2.93 -7.57
C GLY A 254 -23.89 3.36 -8.17
N GLU A 255 -23.00 3.97 -7.38
CA GLU A 255 -21.66 4.34 -7.86
C GLU A 255 -20.75 3.13 -8.11
N PHE A 256 -20.80 2.11 -7.25
CA PHE A 256 -20.08 0.86 -7.50
C PHE A 256 -20.61 0.12 -8.72
N GLU A 257 -21.94 0.08 -8.93
CA GLU A 257 -22.55 -0.46 -10.15
C GLU A 257 -22.08 0.31 -11.40
N ALA A 258 -22.03 1.64 -11.33
CA ALA A 258 -21.55 2.48 -12.41
C ALA A 258 -20.05 2.29 -12.72
N LEU A 259 -19.25 1.86 -11.73
CA LEU A 259 -17.86 1.43 -11.92
C LEU A 259 -17.72 -0.02 -12.41
N GLY A 260 -18.80 -0.81 -12.41
CA GLY A 260 -18.75 -2.24 -12.66
C GLY A 260 -18.19 -3.06 -11.49
N ASP A 261 -18.11 -2.49 -10.28
CA ASP A 261 -17.67 -3.17 -9.06
C ASP A 261 -18.85 -3.90 -8.39
N ALA A 262 -19.28 -5.01 -8.99
CA ALA A 262 -20.41 -5.78 -8.49
C ALA A 262 -20.19 -6.31 -7.05
N TRP A 263 -18.93 -6.54 -6.68
CA TRP A 263 -18.56 -7.07 -5.38
C TRP A 263 -18.76 -6.02 -4.28
N GLN A 264 -18.22 -4.80 -4.46
CA GLN A 264 -18.42 -3.71 -3.51
C GLN A 264 -19.88 -3.22 -3.49
N ALA A 265 -20.57 -3.23 -4.65
CA ALA A 265 -22.00 -2.92 -4.69
C ALA A 265 -22.81 -3.89 -3.81
N GLU A 266 -22.52 -5.19 -3.88
CA GLU A 266 -23.19 -6.18 -3.04
C GLU A 266 -22.84 -6.03 -1.56
N ARG A 267 -21.58 -5.73 -1.23
CA ARG A 267 -21.18 -5.39 0.14
C ARG A 267 -22.00 -4.22 0.68
N ALA A 268 -22.10 -3.12 -0.07
CA ALA A 268 -22.90 -1.97 0.32
C ALA A 268 -24.39 -2.32 0.53
N ARG A 269 -25.00 -3.14 -0.34
CA ARG A 269 -26.39 -3.58 -0.17
C ARG A 269 -26.63 -4.36 1.13
N ARG A 270 -25.65 -5.13 1.60
CA ARG A 270 -25.76 -5.90 2.85
C ARG A 270 -25.77 -5.02 4.10
N LEU A 271 -25.26 -3.79 4.00
CA LEU A 271 -25.30 -2.82 5.10
C LEU A 271 -26.66 -2.11 5.21
N LEU A 272 -27.44 -2.07 4.11
CA LEU A 272 -28.78 -1.49 4.15
C LEU A 272 -29.75 -2.36 4.95
N PRO A 273 -30.68 -1.75 5.72
CA PRO A 273 -31.71 -2.50 6.41
C PRO A 273 -32.56 -3.26 5.40
N ARG A 274 -32.82 -4.54 5.69
CA ARG A 274 -33.79 -5.31 4.92
C ARG A 274 -35.17 -4.67 5.11
N VAL A 275 -35.74 -4.14 4.04
CA VAL A 275 -37.14 -3.73 4.04
C VAL A 275 -37.96 -5.00 4.36
N PRO A 276 -38.71 -5.05 5.46
CA PRO A 276 -39.57 -6.19 5.72
C PRO A 276 -40.59 -6.27 4.59
N GLU A 277 -40.57 -7.38 3.84
CA GLU A 277 -41.61 -7.68 2.85
C GLU A 277 -42.96 -7.58 3.55
N GLY A 278 -43.74 -6.58 3.16
CA GLY A 278 -45.00 -6.23 3.82
C GLY A 278 -45.97 -7.41 3.83
N ARG A 279 -46.54 -7.66 5.01
CA ARG A 279 -47.81 -8.38 5.17
C ARG A 279 -48.97 -7.50 4.75
#